data_AF-A0A7G6Y6G2-F1
#
_entry.id   AF-A0A7G6Y6G2-F1
#
_cell.length_a   1.000
_cell.length_b   1.000
_cell.length_c   1.000
_cell.angle_alpha   90.00
_cell.angle_beta   90.00
_cell.angle_gamma   90.00
#
_symmetry.space_group_name_H-M   'P 1'
#
loop_
_entity.id
_entity.type
_entity.pdbx_description
1 polymer ?
#
loop_
_entity_poly.entity_id
_entity_poly.type
_entity_poly.pdbx_seq_one_letter_code
_entity_poly.pdbx_strand_id
1 'polypeptide(L)'
;MMAKTIVQKLLLKEGDTLSVVGAGADERAVIGGLPDGVTEVAPADAAVSVTFVRTRDELMAHFGDELPALTGARAVWFLYPKGGRADFNRDTFIREAGAFGWRPISNVAVDDVWSAVRVRPLAEGEAQVG
;
A
#
# COMPACT_ATOMS: atom_id res chain seq x y z
N MET A 1 -3.25 -25.82 -8.21
CA MET A 1 -3.79 -24.67 -7.44
C MET A 1 -3.37 -23.42 -8.19
N MET A 2 -4.30 -22.54 -8.60
CA MET A 2 -3.95 -21.34 -9.37
C MET A 2 -3.33 -20.29 -8.44
N ALA A 3 -2.27 -19.62 -8.90
CA ALA A 3 -1.67 -18.51 -8.14
C ALA A 3 -2.65 -17.33 -8.08
N LYS A 4 -2.70 -16.63 -6.94
CA LYS A 4 -3.53 -15.42 -6.79
C LYS A 4 -3.04 -14.31 -7.72
N THR A 5 -3.98 -13.59 -8.33
CA THR A 5 -3.68 -12.38 -9.11
C THR A 5 -3.20 -11.24 -8.20
N ILE A 6 -2.62 -10.19 -8.78
CA ILE A 6 -2.13 -9.03 -8.00
C ILE A 6 -3.29 -8.33 -7.29
N VAL A 7 -4.40 -8.07 -7.97
CA VAL A 7 -5.61 -7.48 -7.35
C VAL A 7 -6.12 -8.32 -6.17
N GLN A 8 -6.07 -9.66 -6.26
CA GLN A 8 -6.43 -10.53 -5.13
C GLN A 8 -5.43 -10.45 -3.97
N LYS A 9 -4.13 -10.32 -4.25
CA LYS A 9 -3.10 -10.12 -3.21
C LYS A 9 -3.28 -8.77 -2.51
N LEU A 10 -3.65 -7.74 -3.26
CA LEU A 10 -3.94 -6.38 -2.76
C LEU A 10 -5.32 -6.27 -2.10
N LEU A 11 -6.09 -7.36 -2.04
CA LEU A 11 -7.42 -7.40 -1.42
C LEU A 11 -8.44 -6.48 -2.11
N LEU A 12 -8.30 -6.25 -3.41
CA LEU A 12 -9.32 -5.60 -4.24
C LEU A 12 -10.42 -6.60 -4.57
N LYS A 13 -11.67 -6.17 -4.41
CA LYS A 13 -12.89 -6.92 -4.69
C LYS A 13 -13.72 -6.21 -5.75
N GLU A 14 -14.66 -6.93 -6.33
CA GLU A 14 -15.68 -6.36 -7.21
C GLU A 14 -16.44 -5.23 -6.49
N GLY A 15 -16.67 -4.12 -7.20
CA GLY A 15 -17.38 -2.96 -6.68
C GLY A 15 -16.63 -2.12 -5.63
N ASP A 16 -15.37 -2.42 -5.30
CA ASP A 16 -14.59 -1.62 -4.36
C ASP A 16 -14.30 -0.21 -4.90
N THR A 17 -14.12 0.75 -3.97
CA THR A 17 -13.49 2.04 -4.27
C THR A 17 -11.98 1.94 -4.05
N LEU A 18 -11.20 2.40 -5.02
CA LEU A 18 -9.73 2.31 -5.05
C LEU A 18 -9.12 3.71 -5.14
N SER A 19 -8.11 4.02 -4.34
CA SER A 19 -7.21 5.14 -4.62
C SER A 19 -5.86 4.61 -5.09
N VAL A 20 -5.35 5.17 -6.20
CA VAL A 20 -4.00 4.89 -6.70
C VAL A 20 -3.19 6.18 -6.69
N VAL A 21 -2.13 6.22 -5.88
CA VAL A 21 -1.29 7.40 -5.68
C VAL A 21 0.14 7.12 -6.19
N GLY A 22 0.78 8.11 -6.82
CA GLY A 22 2.17 8.00 -7.28
C GLY A 22 2.41 7.06 -8.48
N ALA A 23 1.34 6.70 -9.21
CA ALA A 23 1.38 5.76 -10.33
C ALA A 23 1.19 6.45 -11.70
N GLY A 24 2.12 6.21 -12.62
CA GLY A 24 1.95 6.46 -14.05
C GLY A 24 1.27 5.28 -14.74
N ALA A 25 1.29 5.28 -16.08
CA ALA A 25 0.70 4.20 -16.88
C ALA A 25 1.35 2.84 -16.60
N ASP A 26 2.68 2.81 -16.45
CA ASP A 26 3.44 1.58 -16.22
C ASP A 26 3.14 0.99 -14.84
N GLU A 27 3.07 1.81 -13.79
CA GLU A 27 2.70 1.35 -12.45
C GLU A 27 1.25 0.86 -12.38
N ARG A 28 0.34 1.50 -13.12
CA ARG A 28 -1.04 1.02 -13.22
C ARG A 28 -1.10 -0.36 -13.88
N ALA A 29 -0.24 -0.62 -14.87
CA ALA A 29 -0.13 -1.95 -15.47
C ALA A 29 0.38 -3.02 -14.48
N VAL A 30 1.18 -2.65 -13.46
CA VAL A 30 1.64 -3.56 -12.39
C VAL A 30 0.48 -4.07 -11.53
N ILE A 31 -0.53 -3.25 -11.26
CA ILE A 31 -1.76 -3.68 -10.56
C ILE A 31 -2.53 -4.68 -11.44
N GLY A 32 -2.51 -4.46 -12.75
CA GLY A 32 -3.17 -5.29 -13.76
C GLY A 32 -4.65 -4.97 -13.91
N GLY A 33 -5.41 -5.91 -14.49
CA GLY A 33 -6.85 -5.74 -14.68
C GLY A 33 -7.60 -5.66 -13.36
N LEU A 34 -8.34 -4.58 -13.16
CA LEU A 34 -9.19 -4.38 -11.98
C LEU A 34 -10.41 -5.32 -12.03
N PRO A 35 -10.90 -5.80 -10.88
CA PRO A 35 -12.20 -6.45 -10.80
C PRO A 35 -13.33 -5.57 -11.34
N ASP A 36 -14.43 -6.20 -11.75
CA ASP A 36 -15.58 -5.50 -12.28
C ASP A 36 -16.13 -4.49 -11.25
N GLY A 37 -16.62 -3.35 -11.76
CA GLY A 37 -17.24 -2.31 -10.93
C GLY A 37 -16.31 -1.56 -9.97
N VAL A 38 -14.99 -1.83 -9.98
CA VAL A 38 -14.04 -1.02 -9.20
C VAL A 38 -14.00 0.40 -9.74
N THR A 39 -14.07 1.38 -8.84
CA THR A 39 -14.04 2.81 -9.20
C THR A 39 -12.88 3.51 -8.51
N GLU A 40 -12.17 4.37 -9.26
CA GLU A 40 -11.10 5.17 -8.67
C GLU A 40 -11.67 6.42 -8.00
N VAL A 41 -11.23 6.67 -6.76
CA VAL A 41 -11.68 7.78 -5.90
C VAL A 41 -10.50 8.43 -5.18
N ALA A 42 -10.76 9.52 -4.46
CA ALA A 42 -9.76 10.13 -3.59
C ALA A 42 -9.41 9.20 -2.40
N PRO A 43 -8.20 9.28 -1.83
CA PRO A 43 -7.78 8.41 -0.72
C PRO A 43 -8.77 8.34 0.46
N ALA A 44 -9.36 9.47 0.84
CA ALA A 44 -10.32 9.54 1.95
C ALA A 44 -11.59 8.68 1.75
N ASP A 45 -11.95 8.40 0.50
CA ASP A 45 -13.17 7.66 0.12
C ASP A 45 -12.88 6.20 -0.30
N ALA A 46 -11.60 5.80 -0.27
CA ALA A 46 -11.17 4.52 -0.80
C ALA A 46 -11.32 3.38 0.21
N ALA A 47 -11.93 2.28 -0.22
CA ALA A 47 -11.91 1.02 0.53
C ALA A 47 -10.53 0.35 0.47
N VAL A 48 -9.79 0.53 -0.63
CA VAL A 48 -8.40 0.10 -0.80
C VAL A 48 -7.56 1.27 -1.30
N SER A 49 -6.45 1.60 -0.63
CA SER A 49 -5.44 2.50 -1.18
C SER A 49 -4.19 1.73 -1.62
N VAL A 50 -3.63 2.14 -2.74
CA VAL A 50 -2.39 1.63 -3.33
C VAL A 50 -1.50 2.82 -3.68
N THR A 51 -0.40 3.00 -2.94
CA THR A 51 0.54 4.10 -3.11
C THR A 51 1.88 3.57 -3.60
N PHE A 52 2.36 4.06 -4.74
CA PHE A 52 3.68 3.72 -5.26
C PHE A 52 4.73 4.69 -4.71
N VAL A 53 5.77 4.13 -4.09
CA VAL A 53 6.85 4.86 -3.42
C VAL A 53 8.20 4.34 -3.90
N ARG A 54 9.09 5.24 -4.32
CA ARG A 54 10.40 4.90 -4.93
C ARG A 54 11.58 5.26 -4.04
N THR A 55 11.39 6.19 -3.12
CA THR A 55 12.42 6.59 -2.15
C THR A 55 11.90 6.54 -0.71
N ARG A 56 12.83 6.50 0.25
CA ARG A 56 12.48 6.64 1.67
C ARG A 56 11.79 7.98 1.94
N ASP A 57 12.26 9.06 1.31
CA ASP A 57 11.71 10.39 1.52
C ASP A 57 10.27 10.48 1.01
N GLU A 58 9.96 9.90 -0.15
CA GLU A 58 8.58 9.76 -0.65
C GLU A 58 7.72 8.97 0.35
N LEU A 59 8.24 7.85 0.87
CA LEU A 59 7.53 7.06 1.87
C LEU A 59 7.18 7.87 3.12
N MET A 60 8.11 8.68 3.63
CA MET A 60 7.87 9.51 4.82
C MET A 60 6.86 10.63 4.54
N ALA A 61 6.91 11.23 3.35
CA ALA A 61 5.93 12.23 2.93
C ALA A 61 4.51 11.62 2.88
N HIS A 62 4.35 10.47 2.21
CA HIS A 62 3.05 9.78 2.16
C HIS A 62 2.55 9.32 3.53
N PHE A 63 3.45 8.93 4.44
CA PHE A 63 3.06 8.61 5.81
C PHE A 63 2.47 9.82 6.55
N GLY A 64 3.03 11.02 6.36
CA GLY A 64 2.51 12.24 6.96
C GLY A 64 1.21 12.71 6.31
N ASP A 65 1.14 12.68 4.98
CA ASP A 65 0.08 13.35 4.21
C ASP A 65 -1.13 12.45 3.96
N GLU A 66 -0.92 11.16 3.68
CA GLU A 66 -1.97 10.27 3.18
C GLU A 66 -2.63 9.44 4.30
N LEU A 67 -1.82 8.90 5.22
CA LEU A 67 -2.30 8.00 6.26
C LEU A 67 -3.42 8.57 7.14
N PRO A 68 -3.44 9.86 7.53
CA PRO A 68 -4.55 10.41 8.31
C PRO A 68 -5.91 10.26 7.63
N ALA A 69 -5.96 10.35 6.30
CA ALA A 69 -7.19 10.20 5.51
C ALA A 69 -7.60 8.73 5.33
N LEU A 70 -6.70 7.78 5.54
CA LEU A 70 -6.90 6.36 5.23
C LEU A 70 -7.32 5.50 6.42
N THR A 71 -7.58 6.10 7.58
CA THR A 71 -7.93 5.34 8.80
C THR A 71 -9.17 4.46 8.65
N GLY A 72 -10.12 4.86 7.79
CA GLY A 72 -11.32 4.08 7.45
C GLY A 72 -11.12 3.06 6.33
N ALA A 73 -9.99 3.08 5.61
CA ALA A 73 -9.74 2.17 4.51
C ALA A 73 -9.56 0.73 5.01
N ARG A 74 -10.16 -0.23 4.33
CA ARG A 74 -10.05 -1.64 4.68
C ARG A 74 -8.63 -2.16 4.43
N ALA A 75 -7.93 -1.66 3.41
CA ALA A 75 -6.55 -2.03 3.14
C ALA A 75 -5.76 -0.84 2.57
N VAL A 76 -4.58 -0.58 3.15
CA VAL A 76 -3.65 0.44 2.69
C VAL A 76 -2.34 -0.23 2.32
N TRP A 77 -1.94 -0.11 1.05
CA TRP A 77 -0.76 -0.75 0.50
C TRP A 77 0.23 0.28 -0.03
N PHE A 78 1.50 0.05 0.28
CA PHE A 78 2.62 0.79 -0.30
C PHE A 78 3.44 -0.14 -1.18
N LEU A 79 3.51 0.16 -2.47
CA LEU A 79 4.29 -0.58 -3.46
C LEU A 79 5.65 0.09 -3.61
N TYR A 80 6.72 -0.69 -3.49
CA TYR A 80 8.09 -0.19 -3.56
C TYR A 80 8.99 -1.11 -4.38
N PRO A 81 10.03 -0.56 -5.06
CA PRO A 81 11.02 -1.36 -5.75
C PRO A 81 11.82 -2.22 -4.75
N LYS A 82 11.77 -3.53 -4.92
CA LYS A 82 12.48 -4.49 -4.07
C LYS A 82 13.87 -4.83 -4.63
N GLY A 83 14.66 -5.54 -3.82
CA GLY A 83 15.94 -6.11 -4.25
C GLY A 83 17.03 -5.07 -4.44
N GLY A 84 17.09 -4.05 -3.57
CA GLY A 84 18.12 -3.01 -3.60
C GLY A 84 17.92 -1.95 -4.69
N ARG A 85 16.73 -1.88 -5.31
CA ARG A 85 16.39 -0.89 -6.33
C ARG A 85 15.96 0.47 -5.76
N ALA A 86 15.63 0.51 -4.48
CA ALA A 86 15.32 1.72 -3.72
C ALA A 86 16.32 1.87 -2.57
N ASP A 87 16.41 3.08 -2.02
CA ASP A 87 17.21 3.42 -0.82
C ASP A 87 16.57 2.92 0.49
N PHE A 88 15.48 2.15 0.40
CA PHE A 88 14.79 1.55 1.52
C PHE A 88 14.28 0.13 1.19
N ASN A 89 13.73 -0.53 2.20
CA ASN A 89 13.22 -1.89 2.10
C ASN A 89 12.05 -2.13 3.05
N ARG A 90 11.52 -3.37 3.05
CA ARG A 90 10.42 -3.80 3.93
C ARG A 90 10.60 -3.42 5.39
N ASP A 91 11.82 -3.52 5.92
CA ASP A 91 12.08 -3.27 7.34
C ASP A 91 12.00 -1.79 7.69
N THR A 92 12.10 -0.91 6.69
CA THR A 92 11.87 0.53 6.85
C THR A 92 10.43 0.80 7.26
N PHE A 93 9.45 0.08 6.71
CA PHE A 93 8.06 0.17 7.15
C PHE A 93 7.89 -0.23 8.62
N ILE A 94 8.65 -1.22 9.09
CA ILE A 94 8.60 -1.67 10.49
C ILE A 94 9.15 -0.60 11.42
N ARG A 95 10.26 0.03 11.04
CA ARG A 95 10.94 1.06 11.85
C ARG A 95 10.18 2.38 11.91
N GLU A 96 9.53 2.78 10.81
CA GLU A 96 9.06 4.16 10.67
C GLU A 96 7.54 4.29 10.86
N ALA A 97 6.73 3.28 10.52
CA ALA A 97 5.26 3.43 10.50
C ALA A 97 4.68 3.71 11.90
N GLY A 98 5.32 3.23 12.98
CA GLY A 98 4.84 3.45 14.34
C GLY A 98 4.80 4.92 14.75
N ALA A 99 5.74 5.73 14.24
CA ALA A 99 5.77 7.17 14.48
C ALA A 99 4.53 7.90 13.93
N PHE A 100 3.86 7.30 12.94
CA PHE A 100 2.64 7.83 12.33
C PHE A 100 1.36 7.20 12.92
N GLY A 101 1.48 6.31 13.91
CA GLY A 101 0.34 5.60 14.48
C GLY A 101 -0.12 4.40 13.63
N TRP A 102 0.77 3.85 12.79
CA TRP A 102 0.47 2.72 11.91
C TRP A 102 1.42 1.54 12.14
N ARG A 103 1.01 0.37 11.66
CA ARG A 103 1.78 -0.88 11.76
C ARG A 103 1.74 -1.64 10.45
N PRO A 104 2.87 -2.13 9.92
CA PRO A 104 2.88 -3.07 8.81
C PRO A 104 2.40 -4.45 9.27
N ILE A 105 1.52 -5.06 8.49
CA ILE A 105 0.85 -6.33 8.85
C ILE A 105 0.98 -7.42 7.78
N SER A 106 1.33 -7.08 6.55
CA SER A 106 1.63 -8.07 5.52
C SER A 106 2.58 -7.52 4.46
N ASN A 107 3.33 -8.41 3.81
CA ASN A 107 4.16 -8.08 2.66
C ASN A 107 3.91 -9.11 1.55
N VAL A 108 3.76 -8.65 0.31
CA VAL A 108 3.55 -9.53 -0.86
C VAL A 108 4.51 -9.14 -1.98
N ALA A 109 5.05 -10.14 -2.67
CA ALA A 109 5.72 -9.91 -3.95
C ALA A 109 4.67 -9.64 -5.03
N VAL A 110 4.82 -8.52 -5.73
CA VAL A 110 3.95 -8.13 -6.84
C VAL A 110 4.49 -8.74 -8.12
N ASP A 111 5.68 -8.34 -8.53
CA ASP A 111 6.42 -8.91 -9.67
C ASP A 111 7.93 -8.98 -9.34
N ASP A 112 8.81 -8.96 -10.34
CA ASP A 112 10.27 -8.99 -10.15
C ASP A 112 10.86 -7.66 -9.66
N VAL A 113 10.14 -6.56 -9.85
CA VAL A 113 10.56 -5.20 -9.51
C VAL A 113 9.92 -4.75 -8.20
N TRP A 114 8.64 -5.03 -7.98
CA TRP A 114 7.82 -4.46 -6.92
C TRP A 114 7.47 -5.47 -5.82
N SER A 115 7.53 -5.00 -4.58
CA SER A 115 6.87 -5.59 -3.42
C SER A 115 5.82 -4.62 -2.90
N ALA A 116 4.83 -5.12 -2.16
CA ALA A 116 3.84 -4.30 -1.47
C ALA A 116 3.82 -4.62 0.02
N VAL A 117 3.85 -3.58 0.87
CA VAL A 117 3.60 -3.69 2.32
C VAL A 117 2.22 -3.13 2.63
N ARG A 118 1.41 -3.91 3.36
CA ARG A 118 0.15 -3.43 3.93
C ARG A 118 0.39 -2.88 5.30
N VAL A 119 -0.18 -1.72 5.57
CA VAL A 119 -0.25 -1.12 6.90
C VAL A 119 -1.70 -1.01 7.37
N ARG A 120 -1.87 -0.86 8.68
CA ARG A 120 -3.13 -0.45 9.31
C ARG A 120 -2.87 0.53 10.46
N PRO A 121 -3.87 1.32 10.90
CA PRO A 121 -3.75 2.08 12.14
C PRO A 121 -3.45 1.14 13.32
N LEU A 122 -2.71 1.63 14.31
CA LEU A 122 -2.54 0.93 15.58
C LEU A 122 -3.90 0.73 16.27
N ALA A 123 -4.09 -0.42 16.88
CA ALA A 123 -5.27 -0.70 17.68
C ALA A 123 -5.14 -0.01 19.05
N GLU A 124 -6.25 0.18 19.75
CA GLU A 124 -6.24 0.74 21.10
C GLU A 124 -5.34 -0.11 22.03
N GLY A 125 -4.42 0.55 22.74
CA GLY A 125 -3.45 -0.10 23.63
C GLY A 125 -2.32 -0.86 22.91
N GLU A 126 -2.26 -0.83 21.59
CA GLU A 126 -1.18 -1.46 20.84
C GLU A 126 0.11 -0.62 20.89
N ALA A 127 1.22 -1.25 21.26
CA ALA A 127 2.52 -0.59 21.24
C ALA A 127 2.93 -0.20 19.81
N GLN A 128 3.53 0.98 19.69
CA GLN A 128 4.20 1.41 18.47
C GLN A 128 5.26 0.39 18.06
N VAL A 129 5.48 0.29 16.75
CA VAL A 129 6.53 -0.53 16.16
C VAL A 129 7.64 0.36 15.64
N GLY A 130 8.88 -0.11 15.76
CA GLY A 130 10.09 0.65 15.42
C GLY A 130 10.92 0.98 16.63
#